data_AF-T0REK2-F1
#
_entry.id   AF-T0REK2-F1
#
_cell.length_a   1.000
_cell.length_b   1.000
_cell.length_c   1.000
_cell.angle_alpha   90.00
_cell.angle_beta   90.00
_cell.angle_gamma   90.00
#
_symmetry.space_group_name_H-M   'P 1'
#
loop_
_entity.id
_entity.type
_entity.pdbx_description
1 polymer ?
#
loop_
_entity_poly.entity_id
_entity_poly.type
_entity_poly.pdbx_seq_one_letter_code
_entity_poly.pdbx_strand_id
1 'polypeptide(L)'
;MSTAKVDELIFEFSDEKHGNSDYYKDQVYVLGEDGKSMAPLSYILKKMNLANADGLHALGFVHDSFEIFSPENFEVWYEEQFSRKLKTSGLRNIAILHRPNNKTIFDAIETVNKMYEILRRENILLNGKKLPVQLGEWYAKNVFGLRQVKSASQRGFDFYLGDKTAEVMVHWGDQASPKGIKLRKSLVQLSEYCIIVYVARNLMIREICFLDSSFVLRKFASKGHTIFLKDTDISSYFFSHSNKHVDKVKNKIALMKYSMPTLAMKLSEHFS
;
A
#
# COMPACT_ATOMS: atom_id res chain seq x y z
N MET A 1 -7.31 9.96 -18.13
CA MET A 1 -6.14 9.06 -18.31
C MET A 1 -6.62 7.63 -18.27
N SER A 2 -6.15 6.77 -19.17
CA SER A 2 -6.53 5.35 -19.21
C SER A 2 -5.33 4.47 -18.90
N THR A 3 -5.57 3.32 -18.27
CA THR A 3 -4.56 2.28 -18.05
C THR A 3 -4.03 1.75 -19.38
N ALA A 4 -4.93 1.57 -20.38
CA ALA A 4 -4.56 1.13 -21.72
C ALA A 4 -3.46 2.01 -22.34
N LYS A 5 -3.49 3.33 -22.11
CA LYS A 5 -2.44 4.20 -22.62
C LYS A 5 -1.09 3.98 -21.94
N VAL A 6 -1.10 3.64 -20.66
CA VAL A 6 0.13 3.27 -19.92
C VAL A 6 0.70 1.98 -20.50
N ASP A 7 -0.15 0.98 -20.72
CA ASP A 7 0.26 -0.32 -21.26
C ASP A 7 0.82 -0.17 -22.69
N GLU A 8 0.20 0.65 -23.55
CA GLU A 8 0.74 1.00 -24.88
C GLU A 8 2.14 1.61 -24.80
N LEU A 9 2.36 2.55 -23.88
CA LEU A 9 3.67 3.21 -23.71
C LEU A 9 4.73 2.24 -23.17
N ILE A 10 4.33 1.31 -22.30
CA ILE A 10 5.22 0.26 -21.79
C ILE A 10 5.65 -0.66 -22.94
N PHE A 11 4.71 -1.03 -23.81
CA PHE A 11 4.98 -1.83 -24.99
C PHE A 11 5.90 -1.08 -25.97
N GLU A 12 5.58 0.18 -26.31
CA GLU A 12 6.41 1.04 -27.18
C GLU A 12 7.84 1.13 -26.65
N PHE A 13 8.02 1.28 -25.35
CA PHE A 13 9.35 1.31 -24.74
C PHE A 13 10.05 -0.06 -24.86
N SER A 14 9.35 -1.15 -24.55
CA SER A 14 9.95 -2.49 -24.49
C SER A 14 10.28 -3.08 -25.87
N ASP A 15 9.70 -2.56 -26.96
CA ASP A 15 9.91 -3.08 -28.32
C ASP A 15 11.29 -2.70 -28.91
N GLU A 16 11.93 -1.66 -28.38
CA GLU A 16 13.23 -1.17 -28.85
C GLU A 16 14.29 -1.21 -27.75
N LYS A 17 15.57 -1.38 -28.12
CA LYS A 17 16.68 -1.30 -27.17
C LYS A 17 17.10 0.15 -26.90
N HIS A 18 17.30 0.48 -25.64
CA HIS A 18 17.59 1.85 -25.15
C HIS A 18 19.01 2.00 -24.59
N GLY A 19 20.02 1.30 -25.13
CA GLY A 19 21.38 1.26 -24.59
C GLY A 19 22.14 2.61 -24.56
N ASN A 20 21.73 3.56 -25.41
CA ASN A 20 22.29 4.92 -25.46
C ASN A 20 21.48 5.95 -24.66
N SER A 21 20.39 5.54 -24.01
CA SER A 21 19.57 6.42 -23.18
C SER A 21 20.10 6.49 -21.75
N ASP A 22 19.62 7.47 -20.99
CA ASP A 22 19.88 7.57 -19.54
C ASP A 22 18.79 6.91 -18.69
N TYR A 23 17.82 6.23 -19.31
CA TYR A 23 16.70 5.58 -18.64
C TYR A 23 17.10 4.43 -17.69
N TYR A 24 18.30 3.87 -17.86
CA TYR A 24 18.87 2.90 -16.93
C TYR A 24 19.18 3.49 -15.55
N LYS A 25 19.19 4.82 -15.41
CA LYS A 25 19.44 5.51 -14.12
C LYS A 25 18.18 5.63 -13.26
N ASP A 26 17.00 5.32 -13.81
CA ASP A 26 15.75 5.36 -13.06
C ASP A 26 15.78 4.38 -11.88
N GLN A 27 15.10 4.76 -10.82
CA GLN A 27 14.91 3.92 -9.63
C GLN A 27 13.51 3.30 -9.58
N VAL A 28 12.64 3.67 -10.53
CA VAL A 28 11.28 3.17 -10.57
C VAL A 28 10.95 2.71 -11.98
N TYR A 29 10.45 1.49 -12.09
CA TYR A 29 10.00 0.90 -13.35
C TYR A 29 8.52 0.52 -13.24
N VAL A 30 7.79 0.65 -14.32
CA VAL A 30 6.36 0.37 -14.41
C VAL A 30 6.18 -0.94 -15.18
N LEU A 31 5.53 -1.92 -14.56
CA LEU A 31 5.23 -3.24 -15.11
C LEU A 31 3.93 -3.20 -15.92
N GLY A 32 4.00 -3.71 -17.14
CA GLY A 32 2.85 -3.88 -18.03
C GLY A 32 1.94 -5.03 -17.62
N GLU A 33 0.76 -5.10 -18.23
CA GLU A 33 -0.24 -6.13 -17.94
C GLU A 33 0.24 -7.56 -18.26
N ASP A 34 1.16 -7.70 -19.21
CA ASP A 34 1.75 -8.98 -19.62
C ASP A 34 2.70 -9.58 -18.57
N GLY A 35 3.03 -8.82 -17.52
CA GLY A 35 3.95 -9.22 -16.46
C GLY A 35 5.42 -9.33 -16.92
N LYS A 36 5.74 -8.85 -18.12
CA LYS A 36 7.07 -8.98 -18.74
C LYS A 36 7.62 -7.65 -19.22
N SER A 37 6.81 -6.91 -19.98
CA SER A 37 7.17 -5.61 -20.52
C SER A 37 7.21 -4.58 -19.40
N MET A 38 8.22 -3.72 -19.42
CA MET A 38 8.36 -2.66 -18.42
C MET A 38 8.83 -1.36 -19.08
N ALA A 39 8.65 -0.25 -18.37
CA ALA A 39 9.23 1.03 -18.78
C ALA A 39 9.71 1.82 -17.56
N PRO A 40 10.76 2.64 -17.70
CA PRO A 40 11.17 3.60 -16.68
C PRO A 40 10.03 4.56 -16.36
N LEU A 41 9.85 4.91 -15.08
CA LEU A 41 8.82 5.85 -14.67
C LEU A 41 9.01 7.21 -15.35
N SER A 42 10.26 7.70 -15.48
CA SER A 42 10.54 8.99 -16.12
C SER A 42 10.06 9.06 -17.57
N TYR A 43 10.12 7.94 -18.31
CA TYR A 43 9.57 7.83 -19.66
C TYR A 43 8.05 7.99 -19.65
N ILE A 44 7.35 7.25 -18.78
CA ILE A 44 5.89 7.28 -18.65
C ILE A 44 5.42 8.69 -18.23
N LEU A 45 6.06 9.29 -17.22
CA LEU A 45 5.72 10.63 -16.75
C LEU A 45 5.83 11.68 -17.86
N LYS A 46 6.90 11.62 -18.66
CA LYS A 46 7.11 12.53 -19.79
C LYS A 46 6.04 12.37 -20.86
N LYS A 47 5.75 11.13 -21.28
CA LYS A 47 4.78 10.84 -22.35
C LYS A 47 3.33 11.12 -21.94
N MET A 48 3.03 11.02 -20.64
CA MET A 48 1.70 11.30 -20.08
C MET A 48 1.52 12.72 -19.54
N ASN A 49 2.57 13.55 -19.55
CA ASN A 49 2.59 14.87 -18.93
C ASN A 49 2.18 14.84 -17.44
N LEU A 50 2.77 13.90 -16.69
CA LEU A 50 2.56 13.72 -15.26
C LEU A 50 3.74 14.28 -14.47
N ALA A 51 3.45 14.95 -13.35
CA ALA A 51 4.49 15.48 -12.47
C ALA A 51 5.20 14.37 -11.67
N ASN A 52 4.47 13.34 -11.26
CA ASN A 52 4.96 12.27 -10.39
C ASN A 52 4.08 11.01 -10.47
N ALA A 53 4.45 9.97 -9.70
CA ALA A 53 3.75 8.69 -9.67
C ALA A 53 2.31 8.75 -9.14
N ASP A 54 1.85 9.84 -8.50
CA ASP A 54 0.49 9.96 -7.99
C ASP A 54 -0.56 9.79 -9.11
N GLY A 55 -0.24 10.24 -10.32
CA GLY A 55 -1.11 10.04 -11.48
C GLY A 55 -1.32 8.55 -11.81
N LEU A 56 -0.28 7.72 -11.65
CA LEU A 56 -0.37 6.27 -11.83
C LEU A 56 -1.07 5.60 -10.64
N HIS A 57 -0.85 6.09 -9.41
CA HIS A 57 -1.58 5.59 -8.24
C HIS A 57 -3.09 5.78 -8.37
N ALA A 58 -3.53 6.93 -8.92
CA ALA A 58 -4.93 7.18 -9.22
C ALA A 58 -5.52 6.21 -10.26
N LEU A 59 -4.67 5.65 -11.14
CA LEU A 59 -5.03 4.62 -12.13
C LEU A 59 -4.99 3.20 -11.57
N GLY A 60 -4.57 3.00 -10.31
CA GLY A 60 -4.51 1.69 -9.69
C GLY A 60 -3.11 1.07 -9.59
N PHE A 61 -2.06 1.78 -10.00
CA PHE A 61 -0.69 1.28 -9.85
C PHE A 61 -0.24 1.39 -8.39
N VAL A 62 0.58 0.44 -7.94
CA VAL A 62 1.08 0.36 -6.57
C VAL A 62 2.58 0.14 -6.53
N HIS A 63 3.22 0.70 -5.52
CA HIS A 63 4.66 0.63 -5.34
C HIS A 63 5.08 -0.62 -4.57
N ASP A 64 5.92 -1.44 -5.19
CA ASP A 64 6.58 -2.58 -4.56
C ASP A 64 8.09 -2.41 -4.57
N SER A 65 8.74 -2.77 -3.46
CA SER A 65 10.20 -2.85 -3.42
C SER A 65 10.66 -4.05 -4.23
N PHE A 66 11.57 -3.82 -5.18
CA PHE A 66 12.17 -4.90 -5.96
C PHE A 66 12.82 -5.93 -5.05
N GLU A 67 13.55 -5.51 -4.02
CA GLU A 67 14.24 -6.43 -3.09
C GLU A 67 13.30 -7.37 -2.32
N ILE A 68 12.01 -7.04 -2.21
CA ILE A 68 11.01 -7.85 -1.48
C ILE A 68 10.23 -8.77 -2.43
N PHE A 69 9.84 -8.29 -3.61
CA PHE A 69 8.90 -8.98 -4.50
C PHE A 69 9.48 -9.35 -5.88
N SER A 70 10.77 -9.09 -6.12
CA SER A 70 11.55 -9.33 -7.35
C SER A 70 10.78 -9.99 -8.49
N PRO A 71 10.26 -9.24 -9.48
CA PRO A 71 9.72 -9.83 -10.70
C PRO A 71 10.77 -10.71 -11.36
N GLU A 72 10.40 -11.95 -11.68
CA GLU A 72 11.35 -13.00 -12.13
C GLU A 72 12.20 -12.56 -13.33
N ASN A 73 11.65 -11.77 -14.25
CA ASN A 73 12.29 -11.38 -15.50
C ASN A 73 12.90 -9.97 -15.49
N PHE A 74 12.90 -9.25 -14.36
CA PHE A 74 13.35 -7.86 -14.35
C PHE A 74 14.82 -7.70 -14.74
N GLU A 75 15.70 -8.53 -14.18
CA GLU A 75 17.14 -8.44 -14.44
C GLU A 75 17.43 -8.72 -15.91
N VAL A 76 16.81 -9.77 -16.47
CA VAL A 76 16.94 -10.15 -17.88
C VAL A 76 16.44 -9.01 -18.78
N TRP A 77 15.23 -8.51 -18.51
CA TRP A 77 14.67 -7.38 -19.24
C TRP A 77 15.59 -6.16 -19.18
N TYR A 78 16.09 -5.80 -18.00
CA TYR A 78 16.97 -4.64 -17.81
C TYR A 78 18.26 -4.76 -18.65
N GLU A 79 18.91 -5.93 -18.61
CA GLU A 79 20.14 -6.16 -19.36
C GLU A 79 19.91 -6.11 -20.88
N GLU A 80 18.82 -6.70 -21.36
CA GLU A 80 18.45 -6.67 -22.78
C GLU A 80 18.12 -5.26 -23.28
N GLN A 81 17.34 -4.52 -22.48
CA GLN A 81 16.87 -3.17 -22.81
C GLN A 81 18.01 -2.15 -22.82
N PHE A 82 18.87 -2.18 -21.80
CA PHE A 82 19.91 -1.16 -21.63
C PHE A 82 21.29 -1.61 -22.07
N SER A 83 21.46 -2.88 -22.48
CA SER A 83 22.76 -3.48 -22.79
C SER A 83 23.78 -3.30 -21.65
N ARG A 84 23.30 -3.38 -20.41
CA ARG A 84 24.05 -3.08 -19.19
C ARG A 84 23.67 -4.03 -18.06
N LYS A 85 24.67 -4.54 -17.34
CA LYS A 85 24.44 -5.35 -16.15
C LYS A 85 23.87 -4.55 -15.00
N LEU A 86 22.92 -5.14 -14.30
CA LEU A 86 22.33 -4.55 -13.10
C LEU A 86 23.22 -4.81 -11.89
N LYS A 87 23.75 -3.75 -11.26
CA LYS A 87 24.63 -3.89 -10.09
C LYS A 87 23.80 -4.19 -8.83
N THR A 88 24.29 -5.07 -7.97
CA THR A 88 23.65 -5.44 -6.70
C THR A 88 23.37 -4.24 -5.78
N SER A 89 24.22 -3.20 -5.83
CA SER A 89 24.00 -1.95 -5.09
C SER A 89 22.82 -1.12 -5.61
N GLY A 90 22.46 -1.27 -6.89
CA GLY A 90 21.31 -0.61 -7.49
C GLY A 90 19.98 -1.25 -7.07
N LEU A 91 19.96 -2.58 -6.89
CA LEU A 91 18.74 -3.36 -6.60
C LEU A 91 17.94 -2.84 -5.40
N ARG A 92 18.63 -2.43 -4.33
CA ARG A 92 18.00 -1.98 -3.08
C ARG A 92 17.14 -0.73 -3.24
N ASN A 93 17.43 0.08 -4.26
CA ASN A 93 16.74 1.34 -4.51
C ASN A 93 15.69 1.22 -5.61
N ILE A 94 15.56 0.05 -6.23
CA ILE A 94 14.59 -0.15 -7.31
C ILE A 94 13.22 -0.44 -6.73
N ALA A 95 12.23 0.27 -7.25
CA ALA A 95 10.82 -0.01 -7.00
C ALA A 95 10.12 -0.36 -8.31
N ILE A 96 9.14 -1.26 -8.22
CA ILE A 96 8.29 -1.65 -9.34
C ILE A 96 6.88 -1.11 -9.07
N LEU A 97 6.36 -0.36 -10.04
CA LEU A 97 4.96 0.05 -10.09
C LEU A 97 4.18 -0.96 -10.91
N HIS A 98 3.19 -1.60 -10.33
CA HIS A 98 2.35 -2.58 -11.04
C HIS A 98 0.88 -2.43 -10.68
N ARG A 99 0.00 -3.09 -11.44
CA ARG A 99 -1.43 -3.17 -11.14
C ARG A 99 -1.76 -4.50 -10.46
N PRO A 100 -2.33 -4.49 -9.24
CA PRO A 100 -2.77 -5.73 -8.61
C PRO A 100 -3.89 -6.43 -9.39
N ASN A 101 -3.80 -7.75 -9.54
CA ASN A 101 -4.89 -8.57 -10.06
C ASN A 101 -5.97 -8.73 -8.98
N ASN A 102 -6.90 -7.77 -8.95
CA ASN A 102 -7.99 -7.72 -7.98
C ASN A 102 -8.80 -9.01 -7.93
N LYS A 103 -9.11 -9.61 -9.08
CA LYS A 103 -9.92 -10.83 -9.14
C LYS A 103 -9.24 -11.97 -8.40
N THR A 104 -8.00 -12.28 -8.76
CA THR A 104 -7.20 -13.32 -8.11
C THR A 104 -7.05 -13.07 -6.61
N ILE A 105 -6.86 -11.81 -6.21
CA ILE A 105 -6.75 -11.44 -4.79
C ILE A 105 -8.05 -11.70 -4.04
N PHE A 106 -9.21 -11.31 -4.58
CA PHE A 106 -10.50 -11.56 -3.94
C PHE A 106 -10.84 -13.04 -3.87
N ASP A 107 -10.60 -13.80 -4.95
CA ASP A 107 -10.81 -15.25 -4.97
C ASP A 107 -9.98 -15.96 -3.88
N ALA A 108 -8.72 -15.53 -3.71
CA ALA A 108 -7.84 -16.04 -2.66
C ALA A 108 -8.33 -15.65 -1.25
N ILE A 109 -8.74 -14.39 -1.05
CA ILE A 109 -9.28 -13.91 0.22
C ILE A 109 -10.54 -14.68 0.60
N GLU A 110 -11.46 -14.91 -0.34
CA GLU A 110 -12.68 -15.68 -0.10
C GLU A 110 -12.36 -17.11 0.33
N THR A 111 -11.42 -17.75 -0.36
CA THR A 111 -10.95 -19.09 -0.03
C THR A 111 -10.39 -19.15 1.39
N VAL A 112 -9.51 -18.21 1.76
CA VAL A 112 -8.94 -18.16 3.11
C VAL A 112 -10.00 -17.89 4.16
N ASN A 113 -10.92 -16.96 3.92
CA ASN A 113 -12.02 -16.67 4.83
C ASN A 113 -12.87 -17.93 5.09
N LYS A 114 -13.21 -18.68 4.03
CA LYS A 114 -13.91 -19.96 4.15
C LYS A 114 -13.14 -20.96 5.03
N MET A 115 -11.82 -21.06 4.85
CA MET A 115 -10.99 -21.93 5.71
C MET A 115 -11.00 -21.46 7.17
N TYR A 116 -10.91 -20.16 7.42
CA TYR A 116 -10.99 -19.60 8.78
C TYR A 116 -12.34 -19.83 9.45
N GLU A 117 -13.44 -19.84 8.70
CA GLU A 117 -14.76 -20.20 9.22
C GLU A 117 -14.85 -21.68 9.58
N ILE A 118 -14.33 -22.58 8.73
CA ILE A 118 -14.28 -24.02 9.03
C ILE A 118 -13.50 -24.28 10.32
N LEU A 119 -12.27 -23.76 10.41
CA LEU A 119 -11.42 -23.95 11.59
C LEU A 119 -12.08 -23.43 12.87
N ARG A 120 -12.78 -22.30 12.81
CA ARG A 120 -13.52 -21.76 13.96
C ARG A 120 -14.69 -22.65 14.39
N ARG A 121 -15.43 -23.23 13.44
CA ARG A 121 -16.52 -24.17 13.74
C ARG A 121 -16.01 -25.43 14.44
N GLU A 122 -14.81 -25.87 14.08
CA GLU A 122 -14.10 -26.97 14.75
C GLU A 122 -13.39 -26.54 16.05
N ASN A 123 -13.70 -25.35 16.58
CA ASN A 123 -13.14 -24.81 17.83
C ASN A 123 -11.62 -24.65 17.82
N ILE A 124 -11.00 -24.51 16.64
CA ILE A 124 -9.56 -24.27 16.50
C ILE A 124 -9.28 -22.78 16.68
N LEU A 125 -8.39 -22.46 17.62
CA LEU A 125 -7.99 -21.09 17.90
C LEU A 125 -7.13 -20.52 16.78
N LEU A 126 -7.65 -19.50 16.10
CA LEU A 126 -6.91 -18.74 15.10
C LEU A 126 -6.26 -17.52 15.74
N ASN A 127 -4.94 -17.58 15.98
CA ASN A 127 -4.20 -16.47 16.56
C ASN A 127 -3.94 -15.30 15.58
N GLY A 128 -4.54 -15.30 14.38
CA GLY A 128 -4.99 -14.13 13.62
C GLY A 128 -4.00 -13.02 13.25
N LYS A 129 -2.72 -13.15 13.57
CA LYS A 129 -1.82 -11.98 13.63
C LYS A 129 -1.00 -11.74 12.38
N LYS A 130 -0.85 -12.72 11.48
CA LYS A 130 0.02 -12.53 10.31
C LYS A 130 -0.75 -12.07 9.10
N LEU A 131 -1.66 -12.89 8.58
CA LEU A 131 -2.34 -12.57 7.34
C LEU A 131 -3.21 -11.30 7.42
N PRO A 132 -4.14 -11.13 8.39
CA PRO A 132 -4.94 -9.92 8.46
C PRO A 132 -4.10 -8.65 8.61
N VAL A 133 -2.99 -8.73 9.36
CA VAL A 133 -2.05 -7.62 9.53
C VAL A 133 -1.33 -7.31 8.22
N GLN A 134 -0.74 -8.30 7.57
CA GLN A 134 -0.08 -8.13 6.27
C GLN A 134 -1.03 -7.58 5.21
N LEU A 135 -2.28 -8.03 5.23
CA LEU A 135 -3.32 -7.56 4.30
C LEU A 135 -3.75 -6.12 4.59
N GLY A 136 -3.92 -5.74 5.86
CA GLY A 136 -4.23 -4.36 6.23
C GLY A 136 -3.08 -3.39 5.89
N GLU A 137 -1.84 -3.83 6.06
CA GLU A 137 -0.64 -3.09 5.64
C GLU A 137 -0.59 -2.94 4.12
N TRP A 138 -0.91 -4.01 3.40
CA TRP A 138 -1.04 -3.99 1.95
C TRP A 138 -2.16 -3.05 1.50
N TYR A 139 -3.32 -3.04 2.16
CA TYR A 139 -4.39 -2.09 1.88
C TYR A 139 -3.95 -0.63 2.06
N ALA A 140 -3.27 -0.31 3.18
CA ALA A 140 -2.75 1.04 3.40
C ALA A 140 -1.80 1.46 2.27
N LYS A 141 -0.91 0.54 1.85
CA LYS A 141 -0.01 0.75 0.72
C LYS A 141 -0.75 1.08 -0.57
N ASN A 142 -1.78 0.30 -0.89
CA ASN A 142 -2.59 0.46 -2.10
C ASN A 142 -3.37 1.78 -2.09
N VAL A 143 -4.00 2.13 -0.96
CA VAL A 143 -4.89 3.29 -0.82
C VAL A 143 -4.11 4.61 -0.80
N PHE A 144 -3.03 4.66 -0.02
CA PHE A 144 -2.25 5.88 0.22
C PHE A 144 -1.01 5.99 -0.67
N GLY A 145 -0.74 5.02 -1.54
CA GLY A 145 0.46 5.01 -2.38
C GLY A 145 1.75 4.96 -1.54
N LEU A 146 1.74 4.22 -0.43
CA LEU A 146 2.90 4.15 0.44
C LEU A 146 4.05 3.44 -0.26
N ARG A 147 5.27 3.95 -0.11
CA ARG A 147 6.48 3.25 -0.51
C ARG A 147 6.96 2.39 0.64
N GLN A 148 7.15 1.10 0.38
CA GLN A 148 7.74 0.16 1.33
C GLN A 148 9.25 0.08 1.10
N VAL A 149 10.04 0.42 2.12
CA VAL A 149 11.50 0.47 2.00
C VAL A 149 12.12 -0.45 3.05
N LYS A 150 13.02 -1.35 2.63
CA LYS A 150 13.73 -2.24 3.55
C LYS A 150 14.49 -1.42 4.60
N SER A 151 14.44 -1.86 5.85
CA SER A 151 15.12 -1.17 6.95
C SER A 151 15.62 -2.16 7.99
N ALA A 152 16.40 -1.65 8.95
CA ALA A 152 16.88 -2.42 10.10
C ALA A 152 15.83 -2.52 11.22
N SER A 153 14.58 -2.11 10.98
CA SER A 153 13.50 -2.24 11.95
C SER A 153 13.22 -3.73 12.24
N GLN A 154 12.58 -4.01 13.39
CA GLN A 154 12.18 -5.40 13.71
C GLN A 154 11.23 -6.02 12.67
N ARG A 155 10.55 -5.16 11.91
CA ARG A 155 9.63 -5.53 10.82
C ARG A 155 10.36 -5.79 9.50
N GLY A 156 11.60 -5.31 9.38
CA GLY A 156 12.45 -5.42 8.19
C GLY A 156 12.17 -4.37 7.11
N PHE A 157 11.21 -3.48 7.32
CA PHE A 157 10.88 -2.38 6.43
C PHE A 157 10.10 -1.27 7.14
N ASP A 158 10.09 -0.09 6.54
CA ASP A 158 9.31 1.07 6.96
C ASP A 158 8.45 1.58 5.79
N PHE A 159 7.33 2.24 6.09
CA PHE A 159 6.48 2.87 5.08
C PHE A 159 6.72 4.37 5.00
N TYR A 160 6.62 4.89 3.79
CA TYR A 160 6.78 6.30 3.48
C TYR A 160 5.61 6.82 2.66
N LEU A 161 5.09 7.99 3.04
CA LEU A 161 4.17 8.80 2.26
C LEU A 161 4.91 10.06 1.81
N GLY A 162 5.40 10.06 0.57
CA GLY A 162 6.44 11.01 0.13
C GLY A 162 7.72 10.79 0.93
N ASP A 163 8.24 11.85 1.54
CA ASP A 163 9.45 11.80 2.38
C ASP A 163 9.16 11.56 3.87
N LYS A 164 7.89 11.39 4.23
CA LYS A 164 7.46 11.22 5.63
C LYS A 164 7.21 9.76 5.96
N THR A 165 7.70 9.31 7.10
CA THR A 165 7.46 7.96 7.60
C THR A 165 6.01 7.80 8.08
N ALA A 166 5.46 6.61 7.91
CA ALA A 166 4.12 6.27 8.34
C ALA A 166 4.13 4.93 9.09
N GLU A 167 3.56 4.92 10.30
CA GLU A 167 3.30 3.68 11.02
C GLU A 167 1.93 3.15 10.63
N VAL A 168 1.87 1.91 10.15
CA VAL A 168 0.60 1.25 9.79
C VAL A 168 0.25 0.20 10.82
N MET A 169 -0.87 0.42 11.52
CA MET A 169 -1.45 -0.47 12.50
C MET A 169 -2.69 -1.15 11.93
N VAL A 170 -2.89 -2.42 12.29
CA VAL A 170 -4.05 -3.18 11.82
C VAL A 170 -4.84 -3.75 13.00
N HIS A 171 -6.16 -3.59 12.93
CA HIS A 171 -7.10 -4.21 13.85
C HIS A 171 -8.00 -5.19 13.11
N TRP A 172 -7.90 -6.48 13.45
CA TRP A 172 -8.75 -7.50 12.84
C TRP A 172 -9.93 -7.87 13.74
N GLY A 173 -11.15 -7.70 13.22
CA GLY A 173 -12.39 -8.03 13.90
C GLY A 173 -13.56 -7.15 13.45
N ASP A 174 -14.77 -7.66 13.65
CA ASP A 174 -16.01 -6.97 13.25
C ASP A 174 -16.40 -5.85 14.22
N GLN A 175 -15.88 -5.91 15.44
CA GLN A 175 -16.07 -4.92 16.49
C GLN A 175 -14.72 -4.35 16.90
N ALA A 176 -14.69 -3.07 17.24
CA ALA A 176 -13.48 -2.47 17.79
C ALA A 176 -13.19 -3.02 19.19
N SER A 177 -11.91 -3.10 19.54
CA SER A 177 -11.47 -3.39 20.90
C SER A 177 -12.06 -2.37 21.90
N PRO A 178 -12.75 -2.80 22.97
CA PRO A 178 -13.21 -1.90 24.03
C PRO A 178 -12.07 -1.13 24.71
N LYS A 179 -10.85 -1.67 24.66
CA LYS A 179 -9.63 -1.04 25.19
C LYS A 179 -8.98 -0.08 24.19
N GLY A 180 -9.51 0.02 22.97
CA GLY A 180 -8.88 0.74 21.86
C GLY A 180 -7.72 -0.03 21.24
N ILE A 181 -7.11 0.60 20.24
CA ILE A 181 -5.92 0.09 19.55
C ILE A 181 -4.68 0.31 20.42
N LYS A 182 -3.94 -0.77 20.66
CA LYS A 182 -2.67 -0.73 21.37
C LYS A 182 -1.55 -0.31 20.43
N LEU A 183 -0.88 0.78 20.75
CA LEU A 183 0.22 1.34 19.97
C LEU A 183 1.47 1.51 20.85
N ARG A 184 2.66 1.18 20.33
CA ARG A 184 3.91 1.48 21.02
C ARG A 184 4.28 2.94 20.81
N LYS A 185 4.49 3.68 21.89
CA LYS A 185 4.82 5.11 21.86
C LYS A 185 6.03 5.41 20.96
N SER A 186 7.04 4.54 20.99
CA SER A 186 8.24 4.68 20.16
C SER A 186 7.95 4.66 18.66
N LEU A 187 6.98 3.88 18.18
CA LEU A 187 6.66 3.80 16.75
C LEU A 187 6.07 5.11 16.24
N VAL A 188 5.18 5.72 17.03
CA VAL A 188 4.60 7.04 16.71
C VAL A 188 5.57 8.19 16.92
N GLN A 189 6.62 8.02 17.74
CA GLN A 189 7.70 9.00 17.84
C GLN A 189 8.63 8.98 16.62
N LEU A 190 8.74 7.83 15.95
CA LEU A 190 9.60 7.64 14.77
C LEU A 190 8.86 7.83 13.44
N SER A 191 7.54 8.03 13.50
CA SER A 191 6.67 8.18 12.34
C SER A 191 5.90 9.48 12.39
N GLU A 192 5.70 10.09 11.23
CA GLU A 192 5.02 11.38 11.09
C GLU A 192 3.51 11.17 11.04
N TYR A 193 3.11 10.02 10.50
CA TYR A 193 1.74 9.58 10.41
C TYR A 193 1.52 8.24 11.12
N CYS A 194 0.31 8.05 11.63
CA CYS A 194 -0.18 6.77 12.12
C CYS A 194 -1.47 6.43 11.38
N ILE A 195 -1.44 5.35 10.61
CA ILE A 195 -2.58 4.85 9.82
C ILE A 195 -3.09 3.61 10.53
N ILE A 196 -4.37 3.60 10.89
CA ILE A 196 -5.03 2.44 11.50
C ILE A 196 -6.02 1.89 10.49
N VAL A 197 -5.79 0.65 10.04
CA VAL A 197 -6.70 -0.08 9.17
C VAL A 197 -7.48 -1.09 9.99
N TYR A 198 -8.79 -0.92 10.05
CA TYR A 198 -9.68 -1.89 10.68
C TYR A 198 -10.15 -2.86 9.61
N VAL A 199 -9.82 -4.14 9.78
CA VAL A 199 -10.13 -5.23 8.86
C VAL A 199 -11.21 -6.10 9.49
N ALA A 200 -12.30 -6.36 8.77
CA ALA A 200 -13.37 -7.26 9.20
C ALA A 200 -12.94 -8.74 9.13
N ARG A 201 -13.75 -9.65 9.69
CA ARG A 201 -13.43 -11.09 9.66
C ARG A 201 -13.36 -11.68 8.26
N ASN A 202 -14.15 -11.14 7.34
CA ASN A 202 -14.09 -11.46 5.90
C ASN A 202 -12.88 -10.84 5.17
N LEU A 203 -11.93 -10.28 5.93
CA LEU A 203 -10.68 -9.71 5.46
C LEU A 203 -10.81 -8.41 4.65
N MET A 204 -12.00 -7.80 4.57
CA MET A 204 -12.19 -6.50 3.92
C MET A 204 -11.96 -5.32 4.87
N ILE A 205 -11.71 -4.12 4.34
CA ILE A 205 -11.56 -2.89 5.12
C ILE A 205 -12.92 -2.48 5.69
N ARG A 206 -13.03 -2.48 7.01
CA ARG A 206 -14.21 -2.03 7.76
C ARG A 206 -14.17 -0.53 8.03
N GLU A 207 -12.99 0.01 8.30
CA GLU A 207 -12.76 1.42 8.64
C GLU A 207 -11.28 1.78 8.44
N ILE A 208 -11.00 3.07 8.17
CA ILE A 208 -9.64 3.62 8.21
C ILE A 208 -9.61 4.86 9.08
N CYS A 209 -8.60 4.95 9.95
CA CYS A 209 -8.24 6.17 10.67
C CYS A 209 -6.86 6.63 10.21
N PHE A 210 -6.75 7.89 9.79
CA PHE A 210 -5.47 8.51 9.46
C PHE A 210 -5.18 9.60 10.48
N LEU A 211 -4.06 9.50 11.20
CA LEU A 211 -3.70 10.41 12.29
C LEU A 211 -2.32 11.03 12.04
N ASP A 212 -2.19 12.32 12.35
CA ASP A 212 -0.87 12.91 12.55
C ASP A 212 -0.28 12.37 13.87
N SER A 213 0.94 11.84 13.83
CA SER A 213 1.60 11.32 15.03
C SER A 213 1.77 12.40 16.10
N SER A 214 1.96 13.66 15.70
CA SER A 214 2.02 14.78 16.64
C SER A 214 0.73 14.96 17.45
N PHE A 215 -0.43 14.71 16.85
CA PHE A 215 -1.71 14.72 17.57
C PHE A 215 -1.77 13.58 18.58
N VAL A 216 -1.35 12.38 18.17
CA VAL A 216 -1.32 11.20 19.06
C VAL A 216 -0.42 11.46 20.27
N LEU A 217 0.77 12.02 20.05
CA LEU A 217 1.70 12.33 21.12
C LEU A 217 1.15 13.42 22.06
N ARG A 218 0.59 14.52 21.53
CA ARG A 218 0.02 15.57 22.37
C ARG A 218 -1.14 15.07 23.23
N LYS A 219 -2.03 14.24 22.65
CA LYS A 219 -3.27 13.83 23.32
C LYS A 219 -3.09 12.63 24.26
N PHE A 220 -2.19 11.69 23.94
CA PHE A 220 -2.13 10.40 24.63
C PHE A 220 -0.76 10.02 25.21
N ALA A 221 0.29 10.83 25.06
CA ALA A 221 1.64 10.45 25.49
C ALA A 221 1.88 10.51 27.01
N SER A 222 0.87 10.85 27.82
CA SER A 222 1.07 11.35 29.18
C SER A 222 1.59 10.32 30.18
N LYS A 223 1.42 8.99 29.99
CA LYS A 223 2.07 7.97 30.85
C LYS A 223 2.30 6.63 30.12
N GLY A 224 3.55 6.17 30.04
CA GLY A 224 3.93 4.80 29.65
C GLY A 224 4.47 4.61 28.23
N HIS A 225 4.95 3.39 27.95
CA HIS A 225 5.48 2.97 26.64
C HIS A 225 4.38 2.54 25.64
N THR A 226 3.15 2.38 26.11
CA THR A 226 1.99 1.94 25.32
C THR A 226 0.92 3.01 25.36
N ILE A 227 0.40 3.36 24.19
CA ILE A 227 -0.75 4.23 23.97
C ILE A 227 -1.95 3.35 23.63
N PHE A 228 -3.12 3.68 24.19
CA PHE A 228 -4.39 3.06 23.84
C PHE A 228 -5.28 4.10 23.17
N LEU A 229 -5.57 3.89 21.89
CA LEU A 229 -6.41 4.79 21.10
C LEU A 229 -7.84 4.25 21.10
N LYS A 230 -8.71 4.81 21.95
CA LYS A 230 -10.13 4.49 21.92
C LYS A 230 -10.79 5.20 20.75
N ASP A 231 -11.70 4.51 20.07
CA ASP A 231 -12.42 5.05 18.91
C ASP A 231 -13.13 6.38 19.22
N THR A 232 -13.67 6.55 20.43
CA THR A 232 -14.31 7.81 20.86
C THR A 232 -13.36 9.00 20.85
N ASP A 233 -12.06 8.78 21.07
CA ASP A 233 -11.07 9.85 21.15
C ASP A 233 -10.52 10.27 19.78
N ILE A 234 -10.72 9.43 18.76
CA ILE A 234 -10.19 9.61 17.40
C ILE A 234 -11.28 9.56 16.32
N SER A 235 -12.56 9.57 16.72
CA SER A 235 -13.71 9.37 15.82
C SER A 235 -13.75 10.35 14.64
N SER A 236 -13.37 11.60 14.89
CA SER A 236 -13.26 12.67 13.88
C SER A 236 -12.18 12.46 12.82
N TYR A 237 -11.39 11.39 12.91
CA TYR A 237 -10.37 11.00 11.95
C TYR A 237 -10.72 9.71 11.20
N PHE A 238 -11.89 9.10 11.50
CA PHE A 238 -12.39 7.99 10.70
C PHE A 238 -12.92 8.50 9.37
N PHE A 239 -12.57 7.78 8.30
CA PHE A 239 -12.96 8.16 6.95
C PHE A 239 -14.46 8.00 6.72
N SER A 240 -15.15 7.20 7.53
CA SER A 240 -16.62 7.12 7.51
C SER A 240 -17.35 8.29 8.19
N HIS A 241 -16.64 9.21 8.83
CA HIS A 241 -17.22 10.34 9.57
C HIS A 241 -16.61 11.69 9.19
N SER A 242 -15.49 11.71 8.47
CA SER A 242 -14.67 12.90 8.30
C SER A 242 -13.91 12.89 6.98
N ASN A 243 -13.83 14.06 6.36
CA ASN A 243 -13.02 14.30 5.18
C ASN A 243 -11.56 14.67 5.50
N LYS A 244 -11.19 14.63 6.78
CA LYS A 244 -9.83 14.94 7.20
C LYS A 244 -8.87 13.92 6.60
N HIS A 245 -7.80 14.41 5.96
CA HIS A 245 -6.80 13.58 5.28
C HIS A 245 -7.30 12.81 4.05
N VAL A 246 -8.50 13.10 3.54
CA VAL A 246 -8.97 12.53 2.26
C VAL A 246 -8.04 12.92 1.11
N ASP A 247 -7.38 14.08 1.20
CA ASP A 247 -6.31 14.51 0.27
C ASP A 247 -5.10 13.57 0.22
N LYS A 248 -4.92 12.72 1.24
CA LYS A 248 -3.83 11.72 1.29
C LYS A 248 -4.16 10.45 0.53
N VAL A 249 -5.42 10.22 0.15
CA VAL A 249 -5.83 9.06 -0.63
C VAL A 249 -5.32 9.21 -2.06
N LYS A 250 -4.39 8.34 -2.46
CA LYS A 250 -3.82 8.32 -3.82
C LYS A 250 -4.63 7.44 -4.77
N ASN A 251 -5.28 6.41 -4.23
CA ASN A 251 -6.03 5.43 -5.02
C ASN A 251 -7.43 5.21 -4.42
N LYS A 252 -8.37 6.04 -4.86
CA LYS A 252 -9.79 5.96 -4.45
C LYS A 252 -10.41 4.63 -4.91
N ILE A 253 -10.01 4.12 -6.08
CA ILE A 253 -10.56 2.87 -6.63
C ILE A 253 -10.22 1.69 -5.72
N ALA A 254 -8.96 1.58 -5.26
CA ALA A 254 -8.55 0.55 -4.32
C ALA A 254 -9.28 0.67 -2.99
N LEU A 255 -9.41 1.89 -2.46
CA LEU A 255 -10.13 2.14 -1.22
C LEU A 255 -11.58 1.64 -1.33
N MET A 256 -12.28 1.99 -2.40
CA MET A 256 -13.66 1.57 -2.61
C MET A 256 -13.78 0.06 -2.82
N LYS A 257 -12.90 -0.55 -3.63
CA LYS A 257 -12.92 -1.99 -3.93
C LYS A 257 -12.66 -2.86 -2.71
N TYR A 258 -11.70 -2.49 -1.87
CA TYR A 258 -11.32 -3.30 -0.70
C TYR A 258 -12.16 -2.98 0.54
N SER A 259 -13.00 -1.94 0.50
CA SER A 259 -13.90 -1.58 1.59
C SER A 259 -15.14 -2.44 1.65
N MET A 260 -15.60 -2.69 2.86
CA MET A 260 -16.94 -3.21 3.12
C MET A 260 -17.99 -2.32 2.45
N PRO A 261 -19.11 -2.87 1.96
CA PRO A 261 -20.15 -2.10 1.27
C PRO A 261 -20.64 -0.88 2.06
N THR A 262 -20.75 -1.01 3.39
CA THR A 262 -21.17 0.06 4.29
C THR A 262 -20.19 1.24 4.33
N LEU A 263 -18.88 0.96 4.33
CA LEU A 263 -17.86 1.99 4.26
C LEU A 263 -17.80 2.59 2.86
N ALA A 264 -17.79 1.75 1.82
CA ALA A 264 -17.77 2.19 0.43
C ALA A 264 -18.92 3.17 0.13
N MET A 265 -20.14 2.89 0.61
CA MET A 265 -21.28 3.78 0.45
C MET A 265 -21.03 5.17 1.04
N LYS A 266 -20.56 5.24 2.29
CA LYS A 266 -20.21 6.51 2.94
C LYS A 266 -19.10 7.26 2.20
N LEU A 267 -18.09 6.54 1.74
CA LEU A 267 -16.98 7.13 0.98
C LEU A 267 -17.41 7.68 -0.37
N SER A 268 -18.43 7.08 -1.01
CA SER A 268 -18.92 7.58 -2.30
C SER A 268 -19.44 9.01 -2.21
N GLU A 269 -20.03 9.40 -1.08
CA GLU A 269 -20.49 10.78 -0.83
C GLU A 269 -19.31 11.78 -0.76
N HIS A 270 -18.13 11.31 -0.39
CA HIS A 270 -16.92 12.14 -0.23
C HIS A 270 -16.07 12.24 -1.51
N PHE A 271 -16.21 11.27 -2.41
CA PHE A 271 -15.41 11.16 -3.63
C PHE A 271 -16.18 11.44 -4.92
N SER A 272 -17.49 11.74 -4.81
CA SER A 272 -18.34 12.23 -5.89
C SER A 272 -17.89 13.60 -6.41
#